data_AF-A0A7W0ML87-F1
#
_entry.id   AF-A0A7W0ML87-F1
#
_cell.length_a   1.000
_cell.length_b   1.000
_cell.length_c   1.000
_cell.angle_alpha   90.00
_cell.angle_beta   90.00
_cell.angle_gamma   90.00
#
_symmetry.space_group_name_H-M   'P 1'
#
loop_
_entity.id
_entity.type
_entity.pdbx_description
1 polymer ?
#
loop_
_entity_poly.entity_id
_entity_poly.type
_entity_poly.pdbx_seq_one_letter_code
_entity_poly.pdbx_strand_id
1 'polypeptide(L)'
;MREHYAATTLERHTVFPARHINARLYWLTNALAESERRERLFRNPREEEQMCLMSRPLSTPQAFARLGLLLGLLPPAAIFFRLFLYPSGLKPFGGGDSWWFPFCLFMNVICCIVGRAMGAKFGKAIEQIEPTSWSVLLLLAAAIGSAWGALTGGAGGALFFGVGAIFGMLCAAPVGTLAFIFFTPLHRLLARGGMIDARHFWPLACGVTMTITALILSPHIFPY
;
A
#
# COMPACT_ATOMS: atom_id res chain seq x y z
N MET A 1 53.73 1.58 69.06
CA MET A 1 52.44 2.24 69.40
C MET A 1 51.93 3.08 68.21
N ARG A 2 51.86 2.51 66.99
CA ARG A 2 51.43 3.18 65.75
C ARG A 2 50.96 2.17 64.68
N GLU A 3 49.96 1.33 64.96
CA GLU A 3 49.45 0.38 63.93
C GLU A 3 47.92 0.22 63.84
N HIS A 4 47.11 0.96 64.60
CA HIS A 4 45.66 0.66 64.69
C HIS A 4 44.69 1.57 63.92
N TYR A 5 45.14 2.43 63.00
CA TYR A 5 44.26 3.45 62.38
C TYR A 5 43.98 3.32 60.87
N ALA A 6 44.28 2.18 60.23
CA ALA A 6 44.14 2.06 58.77
C ALA A 6 42.97 1.18 58.26
N ALA A 7 42.15 0.57 59.13
CA ALA A 7 41.21 -0.49 58.70
C ALA A 7 39.74 -0.07 58.58
N THR A 8 39.35 1.17 58.90
CA THR A 8 37.93 1.50 59.16
C THR A 8 37.23 2.35 58.09
N THR A 9 37.82 2.57 56.92
CA THR A 9 37.29 3.52 55.93
C THR A 9 36.79 2.91 54.61
N LEU A 10 36.77 1.58 54.46
CA LEU A 10 36.45 0.92 53.18
C LEU A 10 35.03 0.34 53.05
N GLU A 11 34.20 0.34 54.09
CA GLU A 11 32.86 -0.29 54.03
C GLU A 11 31.69 0.66 53.68
N ARG A 12 31.95 1.94 53.35
CA ARG A 12 30.87 2.94 53.21
C ARG A 12 30.47 3.30 51.77
N HIS A 13 30.81 2.48 50.79
CA HIS A 13 30.34 2.70 49.41
C HIS A 13 29.90 1.38 48.78
N THR A 14 28.59 1.22 48.59
CA THR A 14 27.90 0.55 47.45
C THR A 14 26.48 0.07 47.77
N VAL A 15 25.82 0.59 48.81
CA VAL A 15 24.35 0.48 48.86
C VAL A 15 23.75 1.50 47.90
N PHE A 16 23.81 1.21 46.60
CA PHE A 16 22.98 1.91 45.62
C PHE A 16 21.52 1.71 46.05
N PRO A 17 20.73 2.78 46.20
CA PRO A 17 19.35 2.64 46.62
C PRO A 17 18.63 1.70 45.65
N ALA A 18 17.89 0.71 46.15
CA ALA A 18 17.17 -0.28 45.33
C ALA A 18 16.30 0.36 44.22
N ARG A 19 15.88 1.60 44.44
CA ARG A 19 15.16 2.45 43.46
C ARG A 19 15.97 2.71 42.17
N HIS A 20 17.29 2.90 42.25
CA HIS A 20 18.15 3.10 41.08
C HIS A 20 18.33 1.82 40.26
N ILE A 21 18.36 0.65 40.93
CA ILE A 21 18.50 -0.65 40.27
C ILE A 21 17.25 -0.93 39.42
N ASN A 22 16.05 -0.72 39.97
CA ASN A 22 14.80 -0.92 39.23
C ASN A 22 14.66 0.01 38.02
N ALA A 23 15.06 1.28 38.15
CA ALA A 23 15.05 2.23 37.04
C ALA A 23 16.00 1.81 35.91
N ARG A 24 17.20 1.33 36.25
CA ARG A 24 18.18 0.84 35.29
C ARG A 24 17.72 -0.45 34.59
N LEU A 25 17.15 -1.39 35.34
CA LEU A 25 16.57 -2.62 34.78
C LEU A 25 15.45 -2.31 33.80
N TYR A 26 14.52 -1.42 34.18
CA TYR A 26 13.42 -0.98 33.30
C TYR A 26 13.92 -0.32 32.02
N TRP A 27 14.94 0.53 32.12
CA TRP A 27 15.58 1.14 30.95
C TRP A 27 16.24 0.09 30.05
N LEU A 28 16.97 -0.88 30.61
CA LEU A 28 17.60 -1.96 29.84
C LEU A 28 16.57 -2.85 29.13
N THR A 29 15.48 -3.21 29.80
CA THR A 29 14.41 -4.00 29.18
C THR A 29 13.75 -3.24 28.03
N ASN A 30 13.54 -1.94 28.20
CA ASN A 30 12.98 -1.10 27.12
C ASN A 30 13.98 -0.95 25.96
N ALA A 31 15.27 -0.77 26.24
CA ALA A 31 16.31 -0.67 25.21
C ALA A 31 16.47 -1.98 24.42
N LEU A 32 16.40 -3.14 25.10
CA LEU A 32 16.39 -4.46 24.45
C LEU A 32 15.14 -4.65 23.59
N ALA A 33 13.96 -4.31 24.11
CA ALA A 33 12.72 -4.41 23.34
C ALA A 33 12.73 -3.51 22.09
N GLU A 34 13.33 -2.33 22.17
CA GLU A 34 13.48 -1.43 21.03
C GLU A 34 14.50 -1.97 20.01
N SER A 35 15.61 -2.56 20.48
CA SER A 35 16.59 -3.23 19.62
C SER A 35 15.96 -4.40 18.87
N GLU A 36 15.20 -5.27 19.57
CA GLU A 36 14.49 -6.37 18.93
C GLU A 36 13.46 -5.89 17.91
N ARG A 37 12.76 -4.78 18.18
CA ARG A 37 11.85 -4.18 17.20
C ARG A 37 12.58 -3.69 15.96
N ARG A 38 13.73 -3.03 16.13
CA ARG A 38 14.58 -2.60 15.01
C ARG A 38 15.09 -3.80 14.19
N GLU A 39 15.58 -4.84 14.84
CA GLU A 39 16.06 -6.06 14.17
C GLU A 39 14.93 -6.78 13.42
N ARG A 40 13.69 -6.70 13.89
CA ARG A 40 12.52 -7.25 13.16
C ARG A 40 12.12 -6.41 11.95
N LEU A 41 12.34 -5.10 12.00
CA LEU A 41 11.99 -4.18 10.91
C LEU A 41 13.02 -4.19 9.78
N PHE A 42 14.31 -4.28 10.12
CA PHE A 42 15.40 -4.17 9.16
C PHE A 42 16.08 -5.51 8.94
N ARG A 43 16.20 -5.92 7.68
CA ARG A 43 16.93 -7.14 7.32
C ARG A 43 18.44 -6.97 7.50
N ASN A 44 18.94 -5.74 7.29
CA ASN A 44 20.36 -5.39 7.36
C ASN A 44 20.55 -3.97 7.92
N PRO A 45 21.68 -3.65 8.59
CA PRO A 45 21.96 -2.29 9.08
C PRO A 45 22.02 -1.23 7.97
N ARG A 46 22.43 -1.62 6.76
CA ARG A 46 22.38 -0.73 5.58
C ARG A 46 20.96 -0.30 5.20
N GLU A 47 19.96 -1.13 5.51
CA GLU A 47 18.55 -0.82 5.25
C GLU A 47 18.04 0.27 6.20
N GLU A 48 18.47 0.24 7.46
CA GLU A 48 18.19 1.29 8.45
C GLU A 48 18.82 2.62 8.02
N GLU A 49 20.08 2.61 7.60
CA GLU A 49 20.75 3.81 7.08
C GLU A 49 20.02 4.38 5.85
N GLN A 50 19.63 3.52 4.90
CA GLN A 50 18.86 3.94 3.73
C GLN A 50 17.49 4.50 4.10
N MET A 51 16.81 3.93 5.10
CA MET A 51 15.55 4.46 5.60
C MET A 51 15.74 5.85 6.22
N CYS A 52 16.81 6.06 7.00
CA CYS A 52 17.13 7.37 7.57
C CYS A 52 17.42 8.44 6.51
N LEU A 53 17.86 8.05 5.32
CA LEU A 53 18.10 8.95 4.19
C LEU A 53 16.84 9.27 3.37
N MET A 54 15.72 8.58 3.61
CA MET A 54 14.47 8.83 2.87
C MET A 54 13.89 10.21 3.20
N SER A 55 13.59 11.00 2.18
CA SER A 55 13.03 12.34 2.40
C SER A 55 11.56 12.31 2.77
N ARG A 56 10.80 11.35 2.21
CA ARG A 56 9.36 11.22 2.38
C ARG A 56 8.96 9.73 2.41
N PRO A 57 9.24 9.02 3.51
CA PRO A 57 8.89 7.62 3.63
C PRO A 57 7.36 7.44 3.63
N LEU A 58 6.89 6.43 2.91
CA LEU A 58 5.50 6.01 2.87
C LEU A 58 5.42 4.58 3.39
N SER A 59 4.56 4.33 4.37
CA SER A 59 4.32 2.97 4.84
C SER A 59 3.58 2.14 3.79
N THR A 60 3.73 0.81 3.82
CA THR A 60 3.01 -0.12 2.92
C THR A 60 1.51 0.18 2.83
N PRO A 61 0.75 0.36 3.93
CA PRO A 61 -0.67 0.73 3.84
C PRO A 61 -0.93 2.05 3.12
N GLN A 62 -0.06 3.06 3.31
CA GLN A 62 -0.20 4.36 2.64
C GLN A 62 0.13 4.27 1.15
N ALA A 63 1.15 3.50 0.77
CA ALA A 63 1.54 3.26 -0.61
C ALA A 63 0.39 2.56 -1.37
N PHE A 64 -0.15 1.48 -0.82
CA PHE A 64 -1.30 0.78 -1.41
C PHE A 64 -2.58 1.62 -1.41
N ALA A 65 -2.81 2.49 -0.41
CA ALA A 65 -3.93 3.43 -0.42
C ALA A 65 -3.83 4.42 -1.59
N ARG A 66 -2.62 4.93 -1.88
CA ARG A 66 -2.39 5.84 -3.01
C ARG A 66 -2.47 5.12 -4.35
N LEU A 67 -1.97 3.89 -4.45
CA LEU A 67 -2.16 3.05 -5.64
C LEU A 67 -3.65 2.80 -5.88
N GLY A 68 -4.40 2.42 -4.85
CA GLY A 68 -5.83 2.19 -4.92
C GLY A 68 -6.61 3.43 -5.36
N LEU A 69 -6.17 4.63 -4.96
CA LEU A 69 -6.73 5.89 -5.47
C LEU A 69 -6.49 6.03 -6.99
N LEU A 70 -5.27 5.80 -7.46
CA LEU A 70 -4.95 5.89 -8.89
C LEU A 70 -5.70 4.85 -9.72
N LEU A 71 -5.82 3.61 -9.21
CA LEU A 71 -6.61 2.54 -9.85
C LEU A 71 -8.12 2.80 -9.78
N GLY A 72 -8.60 3.56 -8.79
CA GLY A 72 -9.98 4.01 -8.72
C GLY A 72 -10.26 5.18 -9.67
N LEU A 73 -9.24 5.95 -10.05
CA LEU A 73 -9.39 7.14 -10.91
C LEU A 73 -9.18 6.83 -12.39
N LEU A 74 -8.00 6.30 -12.74
CA LEU A 74 -7.51 6.28 -14.11
C LEU A 74 -8.20 5.22 -14.99
N PRO A 75 -8.38 3.97 -14.55
CA PRO A 75 -9.11 2.97 -15.33
C PRO A 75 -10.57 3.36 -15.61
N PRO A 76 -11.39 3.78 -14.62
CA PRO A 76 -12.77 4.18 -14.92
C PRO A 76 -12.83 5.45 -15.78
N ALA A 77 -11.95 6.43 -15.55
CA ALA A 77 -11.83 7.60 -16.43
C ALA A 77 -11.48 7.22 -17.88
N ALA A 78 -10.62 6.21 -18.08
CA ALA A 78 -10.26 5.71 -19.40
C ALA A 78 -11.44 5.02 -20.11
N ILE A 79 -12.25 4.25 -19.37
CA ILE A 79 -13.49 3.65 -19.89
C ILE A 79 -14.46 4.76 -20.32
N PHE A 80 -14.68 5.77 -19.48
CA PHE A 80 -15.55 6.89 -19.84
C PHE A 80 -15.00 7.67 -21.04
N PHE A 81 -13.71 7.97 -21.07
CA PHE A 81 -13.06 8.62 -22.20
C PHE A 81 -13.28 7.83 -23.49
N ARG A 82 -13.15 6.50 -23.46
CA ARG A 82 -13.45 5.62 -24.59
C ARG A 82 -14.92 5.69 -24.99
N LEU A 83 -15.84 5.67 -24.03
CA LEU A 83 -17.28 5.73 -24.30
C LEU A 83 -17.72 7.08 -24.92
N PHE A 84 -17.10 8.20 -24.55
CA PHE A 84 -17.50 9.53 -25.03
C PHE A 84 -16.74 10.02 -26.27
N LEU A 85 -15.45 9.69 -26.44
CA LEU A 85 -14.64 10.23 -27.54
C LEU A 85 -14.55 9.32 -28.77
N TYR A 86 -14.79 8.01 -28.66
CA TYR A 86 -14.71 7.14 -29.83
C TYR A 86 -15.98 7.22 -30.68
N PRO A 87 -15.89 7.62 -31.97
CA PRO A 87 -17.05 7.80 -32.85
C PRO A 87 -17.81 6.51 -33.18
N SER A 88 -17.21 5.34 -32.93
CA SER A 88 -17.79 4.01 -33.09
C SER A 88 -18.35 3.41 -31.79
N GLY A 89 -18.18 4.06 -30.64
CA GLY A 89 -18.94 3.71 -29.45
C GLY A 89 -20.41 3.96 -29.74
N LEU A 90 -21.30 3.03 -29.33
CA LEU A 90 -22.74 3.27 -29.21
C LEU A 90 -22.92 4.74 -28.87
N LYS A 91 -23.51 5.58 -29.75
CA LYS A 91 -24.02 6.89 -29.35
C LYS A 91 -25.14 6.54 -28.39
N PRO A 92 -24.90 6.31 -27.09
CA PRO A 92 -25.86 5.57 -26.31
C PRO A 92 -27.05 6.51 -26.01
N PHE A 93 -26.89 7.81 -26.24
CA PHE A 93 -27.85 8.86 -25.96
C PHE A 93 -27.70 9.95 -27.03
N GLY A 94 -28.50 9.86 -28.09
CA GLY A 94 -28.56 10.87 -29.13
C GLY A 94 -29.13 12.18 -28.58
N GLY A 95 -28.27 13.19 -28.40
CA GLY A 95 -28.65 14.59 -28.20
C GLY A 95 -28.49 15.11 -26.77
N GLY A 96 -27.67 16.15 -26.61
CA GLY A 96 -27.84 17.19 -25.58
C GLY A 96 -27.62 16.88 -24.09
N ASP A 97 -27.49 15.62 -23.66
CA ASP A 97 -27.46 15.30 -22.23
C ASP A 97 -26.12 15.61 -21.55
N SER A 98 -25.94 16.88 -21.21
CA SER A 98 -24.85 17.41 -20.37
C SER A 98 -24.78 16.75 -18.97
N TRP A 99 -25.75 15.93 -18.59
CA TRP A 99 -25.82 15.24 -17.29
C TRP A 99 -24.88 14.04 -17.16
N TRP A 100 -24.45 13.44 -18.27
CA TRP A 100 -23.53 12.29 -18.24
C TRP A 100 -22.14 12.64 -17.71
N PHE A 101 -21.65 13.84 -18.03
CA PHE A 101 -20.36 14.30 -17.55
C PHE A 101 -20.28 14.40 -16.01
N PRO A 102 -21.18 15.13 -15.30
CA PRO A 102 -21.15 15.20 -13.85
C PRO A 102 -21.42 13.83 -13.21
N PHE A 103 -22.22 12.96 -13.83
CA PHE A 103 -22.42 11.59 -13.36
C PHE A 103 -21.13 10.76 -13.41
N CYS A 104 -20.40 10.77 -14.53
CA CYS A 104 -19.10 10.08 -14.65
C CYS A 104 -18.05 10.64 -13.69
N LEU A 105 -18.04 11.96 -13.49
CA LEU A 105 -17.16 12.61 -12.52
C LEU A 105 -17.47 12.16 -11.08
N PHE A 106 -18.75 12.16 -10.71
CA PHE A 106 -19.21 11.69 -9.40
C PHE A 106 -18.81 10.23 -9.16
N MET A 107 -18.98 9.37 -10.17
CA MET A 107 -18.59 7.97 -10.09
C MET A 107 -17.08 7.79 -9.95
N ASN A 108 -16.27 8.55 -10.69
CA ASN A 108 -14.82 8.56 -10.51
C ASN A 108 -14.41 8.94 -9.08
N VAL A 109 -15.09 9.91 -8.47
CA VAL A 109 -14.83 10.30 -7.07
C VAL A 109 -15.15 9.14 -6.12
N ILE A 110 -16.29 8.46 -6.29
CA ILE A 110 -16.63 7.27 -5.48
C ILE A 110 -15.58 6.18 -5.66
N CYS A 111 -15.21 5.86 -6.90
CA CYS A 111 -14.18 4.86 -7.20
C CYS A 111 -12.83 5.22 -6.57
N CYS A 112 -12.43 6.50 -6.56
CA CYS A 112 -11.23 6.97 -5.87
C CYS A 112 -11.28 6.74 -4.35
N ILE A 113 -12.39 7.10 -3.71
CA ILE A 113 -12.55 6.97 -2.26
C ILE A 113 -12.54 5.50 -1.86
N VAL A 114 -13.33 4.66 -2.54
CA VAL A 114 -13.39 3.22 -2.30
C VAL A 114 -12.04 2.58 -2.59
N GLY A 115 -11.40 2.93 -3.71
CA GLY A 115 -10.08 2.44 -4.08
C GLY A 115 -9.03 2.76 -3.02
N ARG A 116 -9.00 3.99 -2.51
CA ARG A 116 -8.12 4.40 -1.41
C ARG A 116 -8.38 3.62 -0.12
N ALA A 117 -9.64 3.50 0.29
CA ALA A 117 -10.01 2.85 1.53
C ALA A 117 -9.66 1.35 1.50
N MET A 118 -9.98 0.67 0.40
CA MET A 118 -9.66 -0.74 0.21
C MET A 118 -8.16 -0.97 0.03
N GLY A 119 -7.46 -0.09 -0.71
CA GLY A 119 -6.01 -0.14 -0.84
C GLY A 119 -5.30 -0.06 0.51
N ALA A 120 -5.76 0.80 1.43
CA ALA A 120 -5.21 0.86 2.78
C ALA A 120 -5.39 -0.46 3.56
N LYS A 121 -6.58 -1.08 3.46
CA LYS A 121 -6.88 -2.36 4.13
C LYS A 121 -6.02 -3.50 3.57
N PHE A 122 -5.92 -3.60 2.25
CA PHE A 122 -5.09 -4.62 1.61
C PHE A 122 -3.61 -4.38 1.80
N GLY A 123 -3.15 -3.13 1.87
CA GLY A 123 -1.77 -2.80 2.22
C GLY A 123 -1.38 -3.31 3.61
N LYS A 124 -2.29 -3.23 4.59
CA LYS A 124 -2.06 -3.85 5.92
C LYS A 124 -1.97 -5.38 5.85
N ALA A 125 -2.79 -6.02 5.00
CA ALA A 125 -2.66 -7.46 4.79
C ALA A 125 -1.30 -7.78 4.16
N ILE A 126 -0.92 -7.09 3.09
CA ILE A 126 0.37 -7.32 2.40
C ILE A 126 1.56 -7.09 3.33
N GLU A 127 1.51 -6.07 4.20
CA GLU A 127 2.52 -5.84 5.23
C GLU A 127 2.70 -7.04 6.17
N GLN A 128 1.61 -7.72 6.55
CA GLN A 128 1.68 -8.95 7.37
C GLN A 128 2.24 -10.15 6.60
N ILE A 129 2.08 -10.17 5.28
CA ILE A 129 2.51 -11.27 4.40
C ILE A 129 3.93 -11.05 3.85
N GLU A 130 4.46 -9.83 3.89
CA GLU A 130 5.79 -9.47 3.41
C GLU A 130 6.94 -10.40 3.86
N PRO A 131 6.99 -10.92 5.10
CA PRO A 131 8.07 -11.84 5.50
C PRO A 131 8.01 -13.21 4.82
N THR A 132 6.93 -13.54 4.10
CA THR A 132 6.78 -14.84 3.43
C THR A 132 7.63 -15.00 2.16
N SER A 133 7.69 -16.23 1.66
CA SER A 133 8.43 -16.57 0.43
C SER A 133 7.86 -15.83 -0.78
N TRP A 134 8.72 -15.57 -1.77
CA TRP A 134 8.35 -14.83 -2.98
C TRP A 134 7.15 -15.42 -3.73
N SER A 135 7.07 -16.74 -3.84
CA SER A 135 5.97 -17.42 -4.52
C SER A 135 4.64 -17.23 -3.80
N VAL A 136 4.64 -17.31 -2.47
CA VAL A 136 3.44 -17.09 -1.65
C VAL A 136 2.99 -15.64 -1.74
N LEU A 137 3.92 -14.69 -1.68
CA LEU A 137 3.62 -13.28 -1.85
C LEU A 137 2.96 -13.00 -3.21
N LEU A 138 3.49 -13.53 -4.31
CA LEU A 138 2.94 -13.30 -5.65
C LEU A 138 1.55 -13.93 -5.81
N LEU A 139 1.37 -15.16 -5.32
CA LEU A 139 0.08 -15.84 -5.37
C LEU A 139 -0.97 -15.06 -4.56
N LEU A 140 -0.59 -14.60 -3.36
CA LEU A 140 -1.51 -13.88 -2.49
C LEU A 140 -1.77 -12.46 -2.99
N ALA A 141 -0.77 -11.79 -3.57
CA ALA A 141 -0.96 -10.52 -4.26
C ALA A 141 -1.95 -10.66 -5.42
N ALA A 142 -1.84 -11.72 -6.22
CA ALA A 142 -2.80 -12.03 -7.26
C ALA A 142 -4.20 -12.26 -6.69
N ALA A 143 -4.34 -13.07 -5.63
CA ALA A 143 -5.64 -13.33 -4.99
C ALA A 143 -6.27 -12.05 -4.40
N ILE A 144 -5.47 -11.23 -3.71
CA ILE A 144 -5.90 -9.93 -3.16
C ILE A 144 -6.31 -8.98 -4.29
N GLY A 145 -5.52 -8.90 -5.36
CA GLY A 145 -5.81 -8.07 -6.52
C GLY A 145 -7.10 -8.49 -7.21
N SER A 146 -7.31 -9.80 -7.42
CA SER A 146 -8.54 -10.35 -7.98
C SER A 146 -9.74 -10.02 -7.09
N ALA A 147 -9.63 -10.21 -5.77
CA ALA A 147 -10.70 -9.92 -4.83
C ALA A 147 -11.04 -8.42 -4.79
N TRP A 148 -10.02 -7.55 -4.77
CA TRP A 148 -10.19 -6.11 -4.84
C TRP A 148 -10.88 -5.70 -6.15
N GLY A 149 -10.41 -6.20 -7.29
CA GLY A 149 -10.98 -5.92 -8.59
C GLY A 149 -12.43 -6.39 -8.70
N ALA A 150 -12.72 -7.62 -8.29
CA ALA A 150 -14.08 -8.16 -8.27
C ALA A 150 -15.00 -7.32 -7.37
N LEU A 151 -14.61 -7.00 -6.14
CA LEU A 151 -15.46 -6.22 -5.22
C LEU A 151 -15.72 -4.81 -5.74
N THR A 152 -14.69 -4.12 -6.23
CA THR A 152 -14.82 -2.75 -6.74
C THR A 152 -15.59 -2.69 -8.05
N GLY A 153 -15.30 -3.60 -8.99
CA GLY A 153 -16.00 -3.72 -10.25
C GLY A 153 -17.44 -4.17 -10.08
N GLY A 154 -17.71 -5.12 -9.18
CA GLY A 154 -19.06 -5.57 -8.86
C GLY A 154 -19.91 -4.48 -8.24
N ALA A 155 -19.35 -3.73 -7.27
CA ALA A 155 -20.02 -2.57 -6.68
C ALA A 155 -20.30 -1.48 -7.73
N GLY A 156 -19.31 -1.16 -8.57
CA GLY A 156 -19.50 -0.24 -9.69
C GLY A 156 -20.58 -0.72 -10.66
N GLY A 157 -20.44 -1.93 -11.21
CA GLY A 157 -21.39 -2.50 -12.17
C GLY A 157 -22.82 -2.62 -11.65
N ALA A 158 -22.99 -2.94 -10.36
CA ALA A 158 -24.30 -2.94 -9.70
C ALA A 158 -24.93 -1.54 -9.70
N LEU A 159 -24.13 -0.51 -9.37
CA LEU A 159 -24.58 0.88 -9.37
C LEU A 159 -24.94 1.40 -10.78
N PHE A 160 -24.24 0.95 -11.83
CA PHE A 160 -24.47 1.42 -13.19
C PHE A 160 -25.65 0.73 -13.91
N PHE A 161 -25.83 -0.59 -13.75
CA PHE A 161 -26.78 -1.34 -14.59
C PHE A 161 -27.64 -2.35 -13.83
N GLY A 162 -27.54 -2.45 -12.49
CA GLY A 162 -28.21 -3.47 -11.68
C GLY A 162 -27.66 -4.88 -11.93
N VAL A 163 -27.87 -5.41 -13.14
CA VAL A 163 -27.31 -6.67 -13.67
C VAL A 163 -25.81 -6.55 -14.01
N GLY A 164 -25.31 -5.31 -14.12
CA GLY A 164 -23.90 -5.02 -14.46
C GLY A 164 -22.88 -5.48 -13.43
N ALA A 165 -23.30 -5.94 -12.24
CA ALA A 165 -22.39 -6.43 -11.20
C ALA A 165 -21.49 -7.57 -11.72
N ILE A 166 -22.05 -8.52 -12.46
CA ILE A 166 -21.29 -9.67 -12.99
C ILE A 166 -20.25 -9.20 -14.01
N PHE A 167 -20.66 -8.37 -14.97
CA PHE A 167 -19.74 -7.79 -15.95
C PHE A 167 -18.66 -6.94 -15.29
N GLY A 168 -19.03 -6.11 -14.31
CA GLY A 168 -18.10 -5.30 -13.54
C GLY A 168 -17.07 -6.16 -12.80
N MET A 169 -17.50 -7.25 -12.15
CA MET A 169 -16.59 -8.21 -11.52
C MET A 169 -15.62 -8.83 -12.52
N LEU A 170 -16.13 -9.35 -13.64
CA LEU A 170 -15.33 -10.04 -14.66
C LEU A 170 -14.31 -9.12 -15.34
N CYS A 171 -14.68 -7.86 -15.59
CA CYS A 171 -13.78 -6.89 -16.22
C CYS A 171 -12.75 -6.32 -15.24
N ALA A 172 -13.13 -6.07 -13.98
CA ALA A 172 -12.25 -5.43 -13.01
C ALA A 172 -11.31 -6.41 -12.29
N ALA A 173 -11.67 -7.69 -12.17
CA ALA A 173 -10.81 -8.68 -11.52
C ALA A 173 -9.44 -8.79 -12.20
N PRO A 174 -9.31 -9.02 -13.53
CA PRO A 174 -8.01 -9.07 -14.20
C PRO A 174 -7.19 -7.78 -14.03
N VAL A 175 -7.86 -6.62 -14.05
CA VAL A 175 -7.23 -5.32 -13.83
C VAL A 175 -6.60 -5.24 -12.43
N GLY A 176 -7.36 -5.62 -11.40
CA GLY A 176 -6.87 -5.69 -10.03
C GLY A 176 -5.73 -6.70 -9.86
N THR A 177 -5.87 -7.89 -10.45
CA THR A 177 -4.83 -8.94 -10.43
C THR A 177 -3.52 -8.43 -11.02
N LEU A 178 -3.54 -7.86 -12.22
CA LEU A 178 -2.35 -7.34 -12.89
C LEU A 178 -1.70 -6.21 -12.07
N ALA A 179 -2.51 -5.27 -11.57
CA ALA A 179 -2.00 -4.16 -10.77
C ALA A 179 -1.21 -4.66 -9.55
N PHE A 180 -1.76 -5.62 -8.81
CA PHE A 180 -1.13 -6.15 -7.61
C PHE A 180 0.06 -7.07 -7.92
N ILE A 181 0.00 -7.85 -9.00
CA ILE A 181 1.12 -8.70 -9.45
C ILE A 181 2.34 -7.86 -9.81
N PHE A 182 2.15 -6.71 -10.47
CA PHE A 182 3.28 -5.85 -10.83
C PHE A 182 3.73 -4.96 -9.67
N PHE A 183 2.79 -4.33 -8.95
CA PHE A 183 3.14 -3.37 -7.92
C PHE A 183 3.78 -4.03 -6.69
N THR A 184 3.24 -5.14 -6.19
CA THR A 184 3.71 -5.79 -4.95
C THR A 184 5.19 -6.19 -4.98
N PRO A 185 5.71 -6.92 -5.99
CA PRO A 185 7.11 -7.28 -6.02
C PRO A 185 8.02 -6.06 -6.18
N LEU A 186 7.65 -5.09 -7.02
CA LEU A 186 8.43 -3.87 -7.21
C LEU A 186 8.45 -3.01 -5.94
N HIS A 187 7.32 -2.92 -5.24
CA HIS A 187 7.24 -2.29 -3.93
C HIS A 187 8.19 -2.99 -2.95
N ARG A 188 8.16 -4.32 -2.84
CA ARG A 188 9.05 -5.09 -1.95
C ARG A 188 10.54 -4.89 -2.29
N LEU A 189 10.89 -4.78 -3.58
CA LEU A 189 12.28 -4.54 -4.00
C LEU A 189 12.79 -3.14 -3.63
N LEU A 190 11.91 -2.14 -3.67
CA LEU A 190 12.23 -0.74 -3.40
C LEU A 190 12.02 -0.34 -1.93
N ALA A 191 11.19 -1.07 -1.21
CA ALA A 191 10.91 -0.82 0.19
C ALA A 191 12.15 -1.13 1.05
N ARG A 192 12.32 -0.31 2.10
CA ARG A 192 13.32 -0.48 3.16
C ARG A 192 12.61 -0.34 4.49
N GLY A 193 12.67 -1.37 5.33
CA GLY A 193 11.96 -1.42 6.62
C GLY A 193 10.45 -1.28 6.50
N GLY A 194 9.84 -1.85 5.44
CA GLY A 194 8.40 -1.74 5.18
C GLY A 194 7.94 -0.34 4.71
N MET A 195 8.88 0.53 4.32
CA MET A 195 8.59 1.87 3.81
C MET A 195 9.22 2.11 2.44
N ILE A 196 8.54 2.86 1.58
CA ILE A 196 9.04 3.29 0.27
C ILE A 196 9.15 4.81 0.21
N ASP A 197 10.25 5.34 -0.32
CA ASP A 197 10.36 6.79 -0.55
C ASP A 197 9.37 7.21 -1.65
N ALA A 198 8.62 8.29 -1.41
CA ALA A 198 7.70 8.88 -2.37
C ALA A 198 8.29 9.09 -3.78
N ARG A 199 9.61 9.38 -3.88
CA ARG A 199 10.31 9.58 -5.17
C ARG A 199 10.29 8.32 -6.05
N HIS A 200 10.38 7.14 -5.44
CA HIS A 200 10.33 5.85 -6.14
C HIS A 200 8.89 5.35 -6.30
N PHE A 201 8.03 5.65 -5.32
CA PHE A 201 6.63 5.25 -5.33
C PHE A 201 5.85 5.85 -6.51
N TRP A 202 5.99 7.15 -6.79
CA TRP A 202 5.14 7.82 -7.79
C TRP A 202 5.35 7.28 -9.22
N PRO A 203 6.58 7.17 -9.75
CA PRO A 203 6.80 6.57 -11.07
C PRO A 203 6.28 5.14 -11.14
N LEU A 204 6.45 4.37 -10.07
CA LEU A 204 5.96 3.00 -9.97
C LEU A 204 4.43 2.92 -10.09
N ALA A 205 3.73 3.65 -9.21
CA ALA A 205 2.29 3.62 -9.12
C ALA A 205 1.64 4.17 -10.41
N CYS A 206 2.15 5.29 -10.93
CA CYS A 206 1.69 5.86 -12.19
C CYS A 206 2.01 4.96 -13.38
N GLY A 207 3.18 4.32 -13.42
CA GLY A 207 3.57 3.41 -14.51
C GLY A 207 2.62 2.21 -14.61
N VAL A 208 2.34 1.55 -13.48
CA VAL A 208 1.41 0.42 -13.42
C VAL A 208 0.00 0.85 -13.84
N THR A 209 -0.52 1.95 -13.28
CA THR A 209 -1.88 2.41 -13.59
C THR A 209 -2.03 2.89 -15.03
N MET A 210 -1.06 3.64 -15.56
CA MET A 210 -1.07 4.10 -16.96
C MET A 210 -0.97 2.93 -17.93
N THR A 211 -0.17 1.91 -17.63
CA THR A 211 -0.08 0.70 -18.48
C THR A 211 -1.43 -0.01 -18.56
N ILE A 212 -2.10 -0.18 -17.42
CA ILE A 212 -3.45 -0.78 -17.37
C ILE A 212 -4.46 0.08 -18.14
N THR A 213 -4.46 1.39 -17.92
CA THR A 213 -5.31 2.34 -18.65
C THR A 213 -5.06 2.31 -20.15
N ALA A 214 -3.81 2.21 -20.59
CA ALA A 214 -3.45 2.07 -22.00
C ALA A 214 -3.95 0.76 -22.61
N LEU A 215 -3.90 -0.35 -21.86
CA LEU A 215 -4.48 -1.62 -22.29
C LEU A 215 -6.01 -1.52 -22.47
N ILE A 216 -6.71 -0.84 -21.54
CA ILE A 216 -8.15 -0.61 -21.65
C ILE A 216 -8.51 0.25 -22.88
N LEU A 217 -7.68 1.25 -23.18
CA LEU A 217 -7.86 2.13 -24.35
C LEU A 217 -7.42 1.48 -25.67
N SER A 218 -6.69 0.35 -25.62
CA SER A 218 -6.16 -0.29 -26.82
C SER A 218 -7.31 -0.79 -27.73
N PRO A 219 -7.32 -0.41 -29.02
CA PRO A 219 -8.35 -0.81 -29.97
C PRO A 219 -8.26 -2.31 -30.32
N HIS A 220 -7.08 -2.92 -30.18
CA HIS A 220 -6.87 -4.33 -30.56
C HIS A 220 -7.49 -5.34 -29.58
N ILE A 221 -7.69 -4.95 -28.31
CA ILE A 221 -8.22 -5.85 -27.27
C ILE A 221 -9.74 -5.94 -27.34
N PHE A 222 -10.39 -4.88 -27.82
CA PHE A 222 -11.83 -4.82 -28.02
C PHE A 222 -12.08 -4.34 -29.45
N PRO A 223 -11.90 -5.22 -30.46
CA PRO A 223 -12.35 -4.94 -31.82
C PRO A 223 -13.87 -4.76 -31.76
N TYR A 224 -14.33 -3.62 -32.27
CA TYR A 224 -15.76 -3.37 -32.49
C TYR A 224 -16.36 -4.45 -33.38
#